data_AF-N9DSR6-F1
#
_entry.id   AF-N9DSR6-F1
#
_cell.length_a   1.000
_cell.length_b   1.000
_cell.length_c   1.000
_cell.angle_alpha   90.00
_cell.angle_beta   90.00
_cell.angle_gamma   90.00
#
_symmetry.space_group_name_H-M   'P 1'
#
loop_
_entity.id
_entity.type
_entity.pdbx_description
1 polymer ?
#
loop_
_entity_poly.entity_id
_entity_poly.type
_entity_poly.pdbx_seq_one_letter_code
_entity_poly.pdbx_strand_id
1 'polypeptide(L)'
;MNKSNQVYVFNGQKSGLASAVFSSYRQAEFWIKRNYLSGILIEYPLNESCYDWAKAQGHFKERSAIDRAPIFIAKFVSAYQRNWHFANGQLVENIDG
;
A
#
# COMPACT_ATOMS: atom_id res chain seq x y z
N MET A 1 5.87 -20.26 8.31
CA MET A 1 6.51 -19.06 7.72
C MET A 1 5.65 -18.61 6.55
N ASN A 2 5.15 -17.37 6.57
CA ASN A 2 4.35 -16.83 5.47
C ASN A 2 5.18 -16.84 4.18
N LYS A 3 4.66 -17.47 3.13
CA LYS A 3 5.31 -17.55 1.81
C LYS A 3 5.29 -16.22 1.04
N SER A 4 4.60 -15.20 1.54
CA SER A 4 4.56 -13.85 1.00
C SER A 4 5.10 -12.89 2.06
N ASN A 5 6.28 -12.31 1.78
CA ASN A 5 6.94 -11.34 2.64
C ASN A 5 6.28 -9.97 2.44
N GLN A 6 4.97 -9.88 2.69
CA GLN A 6 4.18 -8.68 2.46
C GLN A 6 3.60 -8.17 3.77
N VAL A 7 3.42 -6.86 3.85
CA VAL A 7 2.75 -6.16 4.93
C VAL A 7 1.61 -5.32 4.37
N TYR A 8 0.64 -5.03 5.23
CA TYR A 8 -0.55 -4.28 4.89
C TYR A 8 -0.57 -3.01 5.72
N VAL A 9 -0.38 -1.87 5.07
CA VAL A 9 -0.22 -0.56 5.71
C VAL A 9 -1.54 0.19 5.59
N PHE A 10 -2.12 0.58 6.73
CA PHE A 10 -3.36 1.35 6.75
C PHE A 10 -3.07 2.84 6.95
N ASN A 11 -3.60 3.67 6.05
CA ASN A 11 -3.62 5.12 6.19
C ASN A 11 -5.08 5.58 6.38
N GLY A 12 -5.38 6.17 7.53
CA GLY A 12 -6.70 6.74 7.79
C GLY A 12 -7.05 7.87 6.82
N GLN A 13 -8.34 8.06 6.58
CA GLN A 13 -8.83 9.15 5.73
C GLN A 13 -8.31 10.50 6.24
N LYS A 14 -7.72 11.31 5.34
CA LYS A 14 -7.05 12.59 5.63
C LYS A 14 -5.84 12.48 6.60
N SER A 15 -5.28 11.29 6.81
CA SER A 15 -4.03 11.12 7.54
C SER A 15 -2.82 11.33 6.63
N GLY A 16 -1.78 12.01 7.14
CA GLY A 16 -0.49 12.13 6.46
C GLY A 16 0.47 10.97 6.77
N LEU A 17 0.13 10.10 7.73
CA LEU A 17 0.97 8.99 8.20
C LEU A 17 0.16 7.71 8.35
N ALA A 18 0.85 6.57 8.27
CA ALA A 18 0.25 5.27 8.53
C ALA A 18 -0.18 5.14 10.00
N SER A 19 -1.37 4.59 10.23
CA SER A 19 -1.90 4.37 11.57
C SER A 19 -1.62 2.95 12.08
N ALA A 20 -1.46 1.98 11.16
CA ALA A 20 -1.17 0.59 11.52
C ALA A 20 -0.50 -0.16 10.37
N VAL A 21 0.24 -1.22 10.71
CA VAL A 21 0.88 -2.15 9.77
C VAL A 21 0.58 -3.58 10.24
N PHE A 22 0.19 -4.45 9.30
CA PHE A 22 -0.19 -5.83 9.60
C PHE A 22 0.58 -6.82 8.73
N SER A 23 0.81 -8.03 9.25
CA SER A 23 1.45 -9.14 8.53
C SER A 23 0.50 -9.96 7.65
N SER A 24 -0.80 -9.62 7.65
CA SER A 24 -1.81 -10.28 6.82
C SER A 24 -3.02 -9.37 6.59
N TYR A 25 -3.64 -9.46 5.41
CA TYR A 25 -4.87 -8.75 5.07
C TYR A 25 -5.98 -8.98 6.11
N ARG A 26 -6.21 -10.24 6.53
CA ARG A 26 -7.30 -10.59 7.45
C ARG A 26 -7.20 -9.88 8.81
N GLN A 27 -5.99 -9.72 9.35
CA GLN A 27 -5.77 -8.98 10.59
C GLN A 27 -6.08 -7.49 10.41
N ALA A 28 -5.63 -6.90 9.30
CA ALA A 28 -5.93 -5.51 8.97
C ALA A 28 -7.44 -5.27 8.82
N GLU A 29 -8.10 -6.11 8.02
CA GLU A 29 -9.54 -6.02 7.76
C GLU A 29 -10.36 -6.16 9.04
N PHE A 30 -10.02 -7.13 9.90
CA PHE A 30 -10.71 -7.30 11.19
C PHE A 30 -10.57 -6.05 12.07
N TRP A 31 -9.37 -5.48 12.16
CA TRP A 31 -9.13 -4.28 12.95
C TRP A 31 -9.88 -3.06 12.38
N ILE A 32 -9.89 -2.90 11.05
CA ILE A 32 -10.63 -1.82 10.36
C ILE A 32 -12.14 -1.94 10.63
N LYS A 33 -12.72 -3.14 10.44
CA LYS A 33 -14.13 -3.43 10.69
C LYS A 33 -14.53 -3.17 12.13
N ARG A 34 -13.76 -3.71 13.09
CA ARG A 34 -14.04 -3.57 14.53
C ARG A 34 -14.08 -2.12 14.99
N ASN A 35 -13.29 -1.24 14.36
CA ASN A 35 -13.15 0.16 14.77
C ASN A 35 -13.88 1.14 13.84
N TYR A 36 -14.68 0.66 12.88
CA TYR A 36 -15.44 1.48 11.92
C TYR A 36 -14.57 2.50 11.16
N LEU A 37 -13.35 2.12 10.79
CA LEU A 37 -12.38 3.06 10.21
C LEU A 37 -12.64 3.34 8.73
N SER A 38 -12.39 4.57 8.30
CA SER A 38 -12.36 4.99 6.91
C SER A 38 -10.93 5.31 6.48
N GLY A 39 -10.51 4.86 5.30
CA GLY A 39 -9.14 5.03 4.82
C GLY A 39 -8.77 4.07 3.70
N ILE A 40 -7.46 3.91 3.48
CA ILE A 40 -6.92 3.01 2.47
C ILE A 40 -5.95 2.02 3.12
N LEU A 41 -6.11 0.74 2.79
CA LEU A 41 -5.16 -0.31 3.11
C LEU A 41 -4.33 -0.60 1.86
N ILE A 42 -3.00 -0.61 1.97
CA ILE A 42 -2.10 -0.83 0.83
C ILE A 42 -1.19 -2.02 1.13
N GLU A 43 -1.04 -2.92 0.17
CA GLU A 43 -0.08 -4.03 0.21
C GLU A 43 1.32 -3.50 -0.14
N TYR A 44 2.30 -3.76 0.73
CA TYR A 44 3.71 -3.43 0.53
C TYR A 44 4.57 -4.68 0.67
N PRO A 45 5.63 -4.84 -0.14
CA PRO A 45 6.66 -5.84 0.11
C PRO A 45 7.48 -5.45 1.35
N LEU A 46 7.72 -6.41 2.24
CA LEU A 46 8.55 -6.23 3.42
C LEU A 46 10.03 -6.28 3.04
N ASN A 47 10.81 -5.36 3.59
CA ASN A 47 12.24 -5.17 3.32
C ASN A 47 12.57 -4.76 1.88
N GLU A 48 11.58 -4.29 1.12
CA GLU A 48 11.76 -3.78 -0.25
C GLU A 48 10.97 -2.49 -0.40
N SER A 49 11.57 -1.48 -1.04
CA SER A 49 10.87 -0.23 -1.32
C SER A 49 9.86 -0.41 -2.46
N CYS A 50 8.83 0.45 -2.53
CA CYS A 50 7.90 0.42 -3.67
C CYS A 50 8.63 0.68 -5.01
N TYR A 51 9.67 1.51 -4.97
CA TYR A 51 10.51 1.82 -6.13
C TYR A 51 11.26 0.59 -6.66
N ASP A 52 11.99 -0.10 -5.78
CA ASP A 52 12.78 -1.27 -6.16
C ASP A 52 11.88 -2.42 -6.60
N TRP A 53 10.79 -2.65 -5.87
CA TRP A 53 9.77 -3.64 -6.24
C TRP A 53 9.19 -3.36 -7.63
N ALA A 54 8.76 -2.12 -7.90
CA ALA A 54 8.17 -1.77 -9.18
C ALA A 54 9.15 -1.94 -10.35
N LYS A 55 10.45 -1.67 -10.13
CA LYS A 55 11.49 -1.96 -11.13
C LYS A 55 11.69 -3.46 -11.33
N ALA A 56 11.80 -4.23 -10.25
CA ALA A 56 12.02 -5.68 -10.30
C ALA A 56 10.88 -6.42 -11.02
N GLN A 57 9.63 -5.95 -10.83
CA GLN A 57 8.45 -6.51 -11.49
C GLN A 57 8.21 -5.95 -12.91
N GLY A 58 9.04 -5.01 -13.40
CA GLY A 58 8.86 -4.38 -14.70
C GLY A 58 7.71 -3.37 -14.79
N HIS A 59 7.11 -3.00 -13.66
CA HIS A 59 6.07 -1.97 -13.56
C HIS A 59 6.61 -0.54 -13.71
N PHE A 60 7.91 -0.35 -13.48
CA PHE A 60 8.58 0.92 -13.66
C PHE A 60 9.92 0.74 -14.39
N LYS A 61 10.21 1.64 -15.32
CA LYS A 61 11.49 1.70 -16.03
C LYS A 61 12.04 3.12 -15.93
N GLU A 62 13.24 3.25 -15.38
CA GLU A 62 13.99 4.51 -15.35
C GLU A 62 14.23 5.00 -16.78
N ARG A 63 13.97 6.28 -17.03
CA ARG A 63 14.17 6.94 -18.33
C ARG A 63 15.14 8.10 -18.25
N SER A 64 15.39 8.63 -17.06
CA SER A 64 16.21 9.83 -16.85
C SER A 64 16.97 9.80 -15.53
N ALA A 65 17.86 10.78 -15.31
CA ALA A 65 18.53 10.97 -14.03
C ALA A 65 17.56 11.36 -12.90
N ILE A 66 16.45 12.03 -13.23
CA ILE A 66 15.43 12.46 -12.25
C ILE A 66 14.77 11.23 -11.61
N ASP A 67 14.54 10.17 -12.38
CA ASP A 67 13.92 8.93 -11.89
C ASP A 67 14.77 8.21 -10.83
N ARG A 68 16.06 8.55 -10.76
CA ARG A 68 17.03 8.03 -9.78
C ARG A 68 17.35 9.01 -8.67
N ALA A 69 16.79 10.21 -8.69
CA ALA A 69 17.08 11.22 -7.69
C ALA A 69 16.58 10.74 -6.31
N PRO A 70 17.33 10.98 -5.22
CA PRO A 70 16.91 10.53 -3.88
C PRO A 70 15.51 11.01 -3.48
N ILE A 71 15.14 12.24 -3.85
CA ILE A 71 13.81 12.80 -3.60
C ILE A 71 12.70 12.09 -4.39
N PHE A 72 13.02 11.58 -5.57
CA PHE A 72 12.09 10.82 -6.39
C PHE A 72 11.85 9.44 -5.77
N ILE A 73 12.93 8.72 -5.44
CA ILE A 73 12.88 7.40 -4.80
C ILE A 73 12.10 7.49 -3.47
N ALA A 74 12.36 8.50 -2.64
CA ALA A 74 11.71 8.67 -1.34
C ALA A 74 10.20 8.93 -1.43
N LYS A 75 9.71 9.50 -2.53
CA LYS A 75 8.29 9.81 -2.76
C LYS A 75 7.59 8.81 -3.67
N PHE A 76 8.32 7.85 -4.22
CA PHE A 76 7.80 6.95 -5.23
C PHE A 76 6.72 6.04 -4.65
N VAL A 77 5.60 5.98 -5.36
CA VAL A 77 4.51 5.02 -5.17
C VAL A 77 4.14 4.45 -6.53
N SER A 78 3.59 3.24 -6.56
CA SER A 78 3.22 2.57 -7.80
C SER A 78 1.72 2.35 -7.87
N ALA A 79 1.12 2.66 -9.03
CA ALA A 79 -0.29 2.37 -9.30
C ALA A 79 -0.60 0.86 -9.32
N TYR A 80 0.43 0.02 -9.48
CA TYR A 80 0.30 -1.44 -9.44
C TYR A 80 0.22 -1.99 -8.01
N GLN A 81 0.39 -1.16 -6.98
CA GLN A 81 0.21 -1.60 -5.61
C GLN A 81 -1.25 -1.94 -5.35
N ARG A 82 -1.49 -3.18 -4.92
CA ARG A 82 -2.82 -3.60 -4.49
C ARG A 82 -3.23 -2.76 -3.28
N ASN A 83 -4.41 -2.17 -3.37
CA ASN A 83 -4.97 -1.35 -2.32
C ASN A 83 -6.48 -1.59 -2.20
N TRP A 84 -7.02 -1.27 -1.04
CA TRP A 84 -8.42 -1.45 -0.68
C TRP A 84 -8.92 -0.20 0.04
N HIS A 85 -10.04 0.33 -0.41
CA HIS A 85 -10.67 1.50 0.19
C HIS A 85 -11.72 1.06 1.20
N PHE A 86 -11.72 1.70 2.37
CA PHE A 86 -12.70 1.43 3.42
C PHE A 86 -13.47 2.69 3.79
N ALA A 87 -14.77 2.54 4.00
CA ALA A 87 -15.66 3.55 4.55
C ALA A 87 -16.43 2.96 5.74
N ASN A 88 -16.28 3.57 6.91
CA ASN A 88 -16.94 3.15 8.15
C ASN A 88 -16.74 1.65 8.47
N GLY A 89 -15.53 1.14 8.22
CA GLY A 89 -15.17 -0.26 8.42
C GLY A 89 -15.55 -1.21 7.28
N GLN A 90 -16.30 -0.75 6.28
CA GLN A 90 -16.72 -1.57 5.13
C GLN A 90 -15.81 -1.36 3.94
N LEU A 91 -15.48 -2.45 3.23
CA LEU A 91 -14.77 -2.37 1.96
C LEU A 91 -15.66 -1.66 0.94
N VAL A 92 -15.12 -0.64 0.28
CA VAL A 92 -15.75 0.03 -0.85
C VAL A 92 -15.21 -0.66 -2.09
N GLU A 93 -16.04 -1.45 -2.76
CA GLU A 93 -15.70 -1.95 -4.08
C GLU A 93 -15.73 -0.78 -5.07
N ASN A 94 -14.70 -0.68 -5.92
CA ASN A 94 -14.80 0.16 -7.11
C ASN A 94 -15.86 -0.48 -8.01
N ILE A 95 -17.06 0.09 -8.04
CA ILE A 95 -18.03 -0.18 -9.10
C ILE A 95 -17.54 0.58 -10.33
N ASP A 96 -16.47 0.09 -10.95
CA ASP A 96 -16.10 0.49 -12.29
C ASP A 96 -16.42 -0.70 -13.21
N GLY A 97 -17.54 -0.56 -13.94
CA GLY A 97 -17.93 -1.42 -15.05
C GLY A 97 -17.21 -1.08 -16.34
#